data_AF-A0A7T0Q536-F1
#
_entry.id   AF-A0A7T0Q536-F1
#
_cell.length_a   1.000
_cell.length_b   1.000
_cell.length_c   1.000
_cell.angle_alpha   90.00
_cell.angle_beta   90.00
_cell.angle_gamma   90.00
#
_symmetry.space_group_name_H-M   'P 1'
#
loop_
_entity.id
_entity.type
_entity.pdbx_description
1 polymer ?
#
loop_
_entity_poly.entity_id
_entity_poly.type
_entity_poly.pdbx_seq_one_letter_code
_entity_poly.pdbx_strand_id
1 'polypeptide(L)'
;MKFEHIIHIYWTKGFFYGGNQFYFNKTPHELIPLVPGIGTYITPLLIKRFELTYYRRNYWKLKLKTYEYKTKKSIIWPLNLIFSQINSVNNIAHNVLSLKLLKLYLIKSYAGRSHFLGKPVHGQRTWSNAWSSYHNNRLVRILVSDALQKLNETERPEKINYKLIKKRRHVSKKNKKKTIKKLKWF
;
A
#
# COMPACT_ATOMS: atom_id res chain seq x y z
N MET A 1 4.28 27.25 2.11
CA MET A 1 3.61 26.75 3.33
C MET A 1 4.57 25.77 4.01
N LYS A 2 4.89 25.95 5.30
CA LYS A 2 5.83 25.03 6.01
C LYS A 2 5.16 23.67 6.26
N PHE A 3 5.91 22.59 6.17
CA PHE A 3 5.41 21.21 6.40
C PHE A 3 4.75 21.03 7.78
N GLU A 4 5.26 21.73 8.79
CA GLU A 4 4.70 21.75 10.15
C GLU A 4 3.26 22.27 10.20
N HIS A 5 2.96 23.32 9.43
CA HIS A 5 1.61 23.88 9.33
C HIS A 5 0.63 22.87 8.72
N ILE A 6 1.11 22.07 7.76
CA ILE A 6 0.32 21.03 7.12
C ILE A 6 -0.01 19.93 8.15
N ILE A 7 0.98 19.47 8.94
CA ILE A 7 0.76 18.51 10.04
C ILE A 7 -0.25 19.04 11.06
N HIS A 8 -0.13 20.31 11.45
CA HIS A 8 -1.02 20.91 12.43
C HIS A 8 -2.48 20.98 11.92
N ILE A 9 -2.67 21.27 10.63
CA ILE A 9 -3.99 21.21 9.97
C ILE A 9 -4.54 19.78 9.97
N TYR A 10 -3.69 18.78 9.80
CA TYR A 10 -4.11 17.37 9.82
C TYR A 10 -4.51 16.92 11.23
N TRP A 11 -3.70 17.23 12.25
CA TRP A 11 -3.98 16.87 13.65
C TRP A 11 -5.23 17.54 14.20
N THR A 12 -5.59 18.73 13.72
CA THR A 12 -6.81 19.43 14.13
C THR A 12 -8.08 18.88 13.46
N LYS A 13 -7.96 18.20 12.31
CA LYS A 13 -9.10 17.73 11.52
C LYS A 13 -9.41 16.24 11.71
N GLY A 14 -8.42 15.42 12.06
CA GLY A 14 -8.64 13.98 12.17
C GLY A 14 -7.46 13.15 12.64
N PHE A 15 -7.66 11.84 12.60
CA PHE A 15 -6.64 10.82 12.80
C PHE A 15 -5.92 10.54 11.49
N PHE A 16 -4.64 10.21 11.59
CA PHE A 16 -3.85 9.75 10.45
C PHE A 16 -3.22 8.41 10.77
N TYR A 17 -3.66 7.35 10.08
CA TYR A 17 -3.11 6.01 10.26
C TYR A 17 -3.31 5.17 9.00
N GLY A 18 -2.36 4.27 8.71
CA GLY A 18 -2.45 3.36 7.56
C GLY A 18 -2.54 4.07 6.21
N GLY A 19 -1.89 5.22 6.05
CA GLY A 19 -1.92 6.04 4.83
C GLY A 19 -3.23 6.79 4.58
N ASN A 20 -4.22 6.69 5.48
CA ASN A 20 -5.54 7.29 5.34
C ASN A 20 -5.80 8.33 6.43
N GLN A 21 -6.54 9.39 6.06
CA GLN A 21 -7.03 10.39 6.99
C GLN A 21 -8.48 10.10 7.40
N PHE A 22 -8.74 10.11 8.70
CA PHE A 22 -10.08 9.87 9.26
C PHE A 22 -10.54 11.07 10.09
N TYR A 23 -11.65 11.68 9.70
CA TYR A 23 -12.19 12.83 10.43
C TYR A 23 -12.80 12.47 11.77
N PHE A 24 -12.71 13.39 12.75
CA PHE A 24 -13.32 13.25 14.08
C PHE A 24 -14.86 13.21 14.08
N ASN A 25 -15.48 13.47 12.93
CA ASN A 25 -16.94 13.44 12.75
C ASN A 25 -17.49 12.03 12.55
N LYS A 26 -16.65 10.99 12.60
CA LYS A 26 -17.04 9.58 12.54
C LYS A 26 -17.41 9.02 13.91
N THR A 27 -18.18 7.95 13.91
CA THR A 27 -18.51 7.17 15.11
C THR A 27 -17.40 6.15 15.41
N PRO A 28 -17.22 5.71 16.68
CA PRO A 28 -16.33 4.60 16.99
C PRO A 28 -16.63 3.33 16.17
N HIS A 29 -17.91 3.06 15.92
CA HIS A 29 -18.38 1.95 15.08
C HIS A 29 -17.84 2.03 13.65
N GLU A 30 -17.86 3.21 13.04
CA GLU A 30 -17.35 3.40 11.68
C GLU A 30 -15.83 3.38 11.64
N LEU A 31 -15.20 3.86 12.71
CA LEU A 31 -13.77 4.14 12.71
C LEU A 31 -12.94 2.88 12.98
N ILE A 32 -13.32 2.09 13.99
CA ILE A 32 -12.53 0.94 14.45
C ILE A 32 -12.36 -0.15 13.38
N PRO A 33 -13.39 -0.55 12.62
CA PRO A 33 -13.25 -1.55 11.55
C PRO A 33 -12.35 -1.10 10.39
N LEU A 34 -12.16 0.21 10.21
CA LEU A 34 -11.30 0.76 9.15
C LEU A 34 -9.82 0.77 9.52
N VAL A 35 -9.49 0.57 10.80
CA VAL A 35 -8.10 0.52 11.28
C VAL A 35 -7.53 -0.88 11.02
N PRO A 36 -6.55 -1.03 10.11
CA PRO A 36 -5.93 -2.33 9.88
C PRO A 36 -5.26 -2.83 11.16
N GLY A 37 -5.35 -4.14 11.44
CA GLY A 37 -4.78 -4.74 12.65
C GLY A 37 -5.68 -4.68 13.89
N ILE A 38 -6.81 -3.96 13.86
CA ILE A 38 -7.80 -4.05 14.93
C ILE A 38 -8.83 -5.11 14.59
N GLY A 39 -8.75 -6.23 15.31
CA GLY A 39 -9.65 -7.37 15.15
C GLY A 39 -10.82 -7.39 16.13
N THR A 40 -11.60 -8.47 16.04
CA THR A 40 -12.73 -8.79 16.93
C THR A 40 -12.33 -8.88 18.40
N TYR A 41 -11.07 -9.17 18.71
CA TYR A 41 -10.55 -9.26 20.08
C TYR A 41 -10.23 -7.90 20.71
N ILE A 42 -9.60 -6.98 19.96
CA ILE A 42 -9.19 -5.67 20.48
C ILE A 42 -10.39 -4.74 20.63
N THR A 43 -11.36 -4.86 19.73
CA THR A 43 -12.58 -4.04 19.72
C THR A 43 -13.33 -4.03 21.07
N PRO A 44 -13.68 -5.17 21.70
CA PRO A 44 -14.34 -5.17 23.00
C PRO A 44 -13.46 -4.62 24.13
N LEU A 45 -12.14 -4.76 24.04
CA LEU A 45 -11.21 -4.17 25.01
C LEU A 45 -11.23 -2.64 24.93
N LEU A 46 -11.25 -2.07 23.72
CA LEU A 46 -11.41 -0.63 23.51
C LEU A 46 -12.77 -0.15 24.00
N ILE A 47 -13.84 -0.88 23.69
CA ILE A 47 -15.20 -0.58 24.17
C ILE A 47 -15.24 -0.53 25.69
N LYS A 48 -14.65 -1.52 26.36
CA LYS A 48 -14.58 -1.59 27.82
C LYS A 48 -13.72 -0.46 28.39
N ARG A 49 -12.52 -0.24 27.84
CA ARG A 49 -11.57 0.79 28.31
C ARG A 49 -12.13 2.20 28.23
N PHE A 50 -12.88 2.50 27.17
CA PHE A 50 -13.51 3.80 26.96
C PHE A 50 -14.97 3.86 27.42
N GLU A 51 -15.45 2.81 28.11
CA GLU A 51 -16.81 2.72 28.65
C GLU A 51 -17.90 3.06 27.61
N LEU A 52 -17.69 2.67 26.36
CA LEU A 52 -18.56 3.03 25.22
C LEU A 52 -19.95 2.37 25.32
N THR A 53 -20.11 1.40 26.22
CA THR A 53 -21.37 0.72 26.54
C THR A 53 -22.04 1.23 27.81
N TYR A 54 -21.28 1.84 28.73
CA TYR A 54 -21.70 1.95 30.14
C TYR A 54 -22.79 3.00 30.39
N TYR A 55 -22.80 4.10 29.64
CA TYR A 55 -23.64 5.26 29.98
C TYR A 55 -24.97 5.39 29.19
N ARG A 56 -25.21 4.62 28.10
CA ARG A 56 -26.47 4.59 27.32
C ARG A 56 -26.35 3.61 26.14
N ARG A 57 -27.47 3.01 25.73
CA ARG A 57 -27.60 2.00 24.64
C ARG A 57 -27.00 2.36 23.27
N ASN A 58 -26.53 3.59 23.03
CA ASN A 58 -26.15 4.09 21.69
C ASN A 58 -24.87 4.95 21.63
N TYR A 59 -24.01 4.99 22.66
CA TYR A 59 -22.76 5.80 22.58
C TYR A 59 -21.79 5.34 21.49
N TRP A 60 -21.82 4.05 21.13
CA TRP A 60 -21.10 3.49 19.99
C TRP A 60 -21.49 4.11 18.63
N LYS A 61 -22.70 4.69 18.54
CA LYS A 61 -23.24 5.39 17.35
C LYS A 61 -23.12 6.91 17.44
N LEU A 62 -22.59 7.45 18.53
CA LEU A 62 -22.37 8.89 18.65
C LEU A 62 -21.03 9.26 18.04
N LYS A 63 -20.98 10.44 17.41
CA LYS A 63 -19.74 10.98 16.84
C LYS A 63 -18.77 11.27 17.98
N LEU A 64 -17.48 11.03 17.76
CA LEU A 64 -16.45 11.14 18.80
C LEU A 64 -16.48 12.50 19.54
N LYS A 65 -16.52 13.61 18.80
CA LYS A 65 -16.63 14.96 19.41
C LYS A 65 -17.89 15.12 20.28
N THR A 66 -19.02 14.58 19.84
CA THR A 66 -20.28 14.68 20.60
C THR A 66 -20.26 13.80 21.84
N TYR A 67 -19.53 12.69 21.82
CA TYR A 67 -19.31 11.86 22.99
C TYR A 67 -18.48 12.62 24.02
N GLU A 68 -17.31 13.17 23.64
CA GLU A 68 -16.44 13.90 24.57
C GLU A 68 -17.15 15.08 25.21
N TYR A 69 -17.94 15.82 24.42
CA TYR A 69 -18.71 16.95 24.94
C TYR A 69 -19.72 16.54 26.01
N LYS A 70 -20.38 15.38 25.85
CA LYS A 70 -21.42 14.86 26.76
C LYS A 70 -20.86 14.20 28.00
N THR A 71 -19.82 13.37 27.86
CA THR A 71 -19.23 12.62 28.97
C THR A 71 -18.14 13.39 29.70
N LYS A 72 -17.65 14.50 29.10
CA LYS A 72 -16.48 15.26 29.56
C LYS A 72 -15.20 14.40 29.64
N LYS A 73 -15.19 13.22 29.00
CA LYS A 73 -14.03 12.33 28.92
C LYS A 73 -13.34 12.50 27.57
N SER A 74 -12.02 12.71 27.57
CA SER A 74 -11.19 12.72 26.37
C SER A 74 -11.04 11.31 25.81
N ILE A 75 -11.47 11.11 24.56
CA ILE A 75 -11.37 9.84 23.81
C ILE A 75 -10.55 10.00 22.54
N ILE A 76 -10.61 11.16 21.90
CA ILE A 76 -9.93 11.43 20.63
C ILE A 76 -8.42 11.30 20.81
N TRP A 77 -7.85 11.96 21.82
CA TRP A 77 -6.42 11.89 22.06
C TRP A 77 -5.92 10.45 22.33
N PRO A 78 -6.48 9.68 23.27
CA PRO A 78 -6.00 8.32 23.53
C PRO A 78 -6.25 7.37 22.36
N LEU A 79 -7.33 7.53 21.59
CA LEU A 79 -7.53 6.75 20.36
C LEU A 79 -6.45 7.07 19.32
N ASN A 80 -6.10 8.35 19.14
CA ASN A 80 -5.05 8.74 18.22
C ASN A 80 -3.70 8.13 18.60
N LEU A 81 -3.38 8.16 19.90
CA LEU A 81 -2.17 7.54 20.44
C LEU A 81 -2.15 6.03 20.14
N ILE A 82 -3.22 5.30 20.47
CA ILE A 82 -3.32 3.86 20.22
C ILE A 82 -3.19 3.55 18.72
N PHE A 83 -3.90 4.28 17.85
CA PHE A 83 -3.84 4.01 16.41
C PHE A 83 -2.48 4.32 15.81
N SER A 84 -1.78 5.35 16.30
CA SER A 84 -0.42 5.67 15.86
C SER A 84 0.61 4.62 16.29
N GLN A 85 0.38 3.93 17.40
CA GLN A 85 1.22 2.82 17.86
C GLN A 85 0.97 1.55 17.06
N ILE A 86 -0.29 1.27 16.72
CA ILE A 86 -0.67 0.06 15.97
C ILE A 86 -0.26 0.16 14.50
N ASN A 87 -0.45 1.34 13.89
CA ASN A 87 -0.22 1.53 12.47
C ASN A 87 0.76 2.66 12.21
N SER A 88 1.76 2.36 11.39
CA SER A 88 2.57 3.40 10.78
C SER A 88 1.75 4.18 9.75
N VAL A 89 1.97 5.49 9.73
CA VAL A 89 1.53 6.43 8.70
C VAL A 89 2.06 6.01 7.32
N ASN A 90 3.33 5.63 7.26
CA ASN A 90 4.05 5.39 6.01
C ASN A 90 4.04 3.90 5.60
N ASN A 91 4.03 3.00 6.59
CA ASN A 91 4.12 1.57 6.36
C ASN A 91 2.77 0.89 6.57
N ILE A 92 1.95 0.84 5.52
CA ILE A 92 0.70 0.09 5.52
C ILE A 92 1.01 -1.40 5.73
N ALA A 93 0.27 -2.08 6.60
CA ALA A 93 0.48 -3.51 6.91
C ALA A 93 0.50 -4.41 5.65
N HIS A 94 -0.33 -4.09 4.66
CA HIS A 94 -0.32 -4.75 3.35
C HIS A 94 1.04 -4.67 2.65
N ASN A 95 1.70 -3.50 2.69
CA ASN A 95 3.01 -3.31 2.08
C ASN A 95 4.07 -4.16 2.79
N VAL A 96 4.03 -4.22 4.13
CA VAL A 96 4.92 -5.07 4.92
C VAL A 96 4.75 -6.56 4.55
N LEU A 97 3.50 -7.04 4.44
CA LEU A 97 3.22 -8.39 3.99
C LEU A 97 3.76 -8.64 2.58
N SER A 98 3.53 -7.71 1.67
CA SER A 98 3.99 -7.81 0.28
C SER A 98 5.51 -7.91 0.16
N LEU A 99 6.25 -7.11 0.95
CA LEU A 99 7.71 -7.13 1.03
C LEU A 99 8.22 -8.43 1.65
N LYS A 100 7.54 -8.97 2.66
CA LYS A 100 7.87 -10.28 3.25
C LYS A 100 7.73 -11.41 2.22
N LEU A 101 6.64 -11.42 1.46
CA LEU A 101 6.43 -12.42 0.40
C LEU A 101 7.45 -12.26 -0.73
N LEU A 102 7.76 -11.02 -1.12
CA LEU A 102 8.79 -10.74 -2.11
C LEU A 102 10.17 -11.22 -1.64
N LYS A 103 10.53 -10.98 -0.37
CA LYS A 103 11.77 -11.49 0.25
C LYS A 103 11.86 -13.01 0.13
N LEU A 104 10.78 -13.73 0.45
CA LEU A 104 10.73 -15.19 0.34
C LEU A 104 10.97 -15.66 -1.12
N TYR A 105 10.42 -14.94 -2.09
CA TYR A 105 10.63 -15.21 -3.51
C TYR A 105 12.07 -14.93 -3.96
N LEU A 106 12.65 -13.80 -3.55
CA LEU A 106 14.02 -13.41 -3.89
C LEU A 106 15.08 -14.38 -3.34
N ILE A 107 14.87 -14.90 -2.12
CA ILE A 107 15.72 -15.93 -1.51
C ILE A 107 15.51 -17.31 -2.17
N LYS A 108 14.61 -17.41 -3.16
CA LYS A 108 14.28 -18.64 -3.89
C LYS A 108 13.74 -19.76 -3.00
N SER A 109 13.09 -19.41 -1.88
CA SER A 109 12.46 -20.38 -0.98
C SER A 109 11.28 -21.11 -1.65
N TYR A 110 10.96 -22.31 -1.16
CA TYR A 110 9.78 -23.06 -1.62
C TYR A 110 8.50 -22.21 -1.50
N ALA A 111 8.26 -21.59 -0.34
CA ALA A 111 7.09 -20.75 -0.10
C ALA A 111 7.01 -19.57 -1.07
N GLY A 112 8.14 -18.89 -1.31
CA GLY A 112 8.21 -17.78 -2.27
C GLY A 112 7.87 -18.20 -3.70
N ARG A 113 8.39 -19.35 -4.15
CA ARG A 113 8.06 -19.94 -5.47
C ARG A 113 6.60 -20.32 -5.55
N SER A 114 6.04 -20.95 -4.52
CA SER A 114 4.62 -21.31 -4.47
C SER A 114 3.72 -20.06 -4.55
N HIS A 115 4.03 -19.00 -3.81
CA HIS A 115 3.30 -17.73 -3.91
C HIS A 115 3.39 -17.08 -5.30
N PHE A 116 4.55 -17.14 -5.96
CA PHE A 116 4.71 -16.64 -7.33
C PHE A 116 3.93 -17.48 -8.34
N LEU A 117 3.95 -18.82 -8.22
CA LEU A 117 3.21 -19.71 -9.13
C LEU A 117 1.70 -19.72 -8.87
N GLY A 118 1.23 -19.16 -7.76
CA GLY A 118 -0.17 -19.27 -7.35
C GLY A 118 -0.52 -20.65 -6.77
N LYS A 119 0.47 -21.39 -6.27
CA LYS A 119 0.27 -22.71 -5.66
C LYS A 119 0.03 -22.58 -4.14
N PRO A 120 -0.64 -23.56 -3.52
CA PRO A 120 -0.71 -23.66 -2.07
C PRO A 120 0.68 -23.77 -1.44
N VAL A 121 0.85 -23.19 -0.26
CA VAL A 121 2.15 -23.03 0.41
C VAL A 121 2.34 -24.02 1.55
N HIS A 122 1.27 -24.48 2.19
CA HIS A 122 1.32 -25.32 3.40
C HIS A 122 1.14 -26.81 3.08
N GLY A 123 1.69 -27.26 1.95
CA GLY A 123 1.67 -28.67 1.57
C GLY A 123 0.28 -29.21 1.19
N GLN A 124 -0.68 -28.34 0.88
CA GLN A 124 -1.98 -28.80 0.40
C GLN A 124 -1.86 -29.48 -0.99
N ARG A 125 -2.75 -30.45 -1.25
CA ARG A 125 -2.82 -31.15 -2.55
C ARG A 125 -2.99 -30.15 -3.71
N THR A 126 -2.27 -30.39 -4.81
CA THR A 126 -2.33 -29.56 -6.01
C THR A 126 -3.03 -30.23 -7.19
N TRP A 127 -3.27 -31.54 -7.12
CA TRP A 127 -3.92 -32.29 -8.21
C TRP A 127 -5.38 -31.87 -8.40
N SER A 128 -6.04 -31.44 -7.33
CA SER A 128 -7.42 -30.92 -7.34
C SER A 128 -7.59 -29.86 -6.24
N ASN A 129 -8.55 -28.95 -6.43
CA ASN A 129 -8.94 -27.90 -5.46
C ASN A 129 -7.87 -26.86 -5.08
N ALA A 130 -6.96 -26.51 -6.00
CA ALA A 130 -5.97 -25.45 -5.80
C ALA A 130 -6.38 -24.07 -6.37
N TRP A 131 -7.57 -23.97 -6.96
CA TRP A 131 -8.04 -22.78 -7.69
C TRP A 131 -8.07 -21.50 -6.83
N SER A 132 -8.52 -21.61 -5.57
CA SER A 132 -8.55 -20.44 -4.67
C SER A 132 -7.15 -19.89 -4.42
N SER A 133 -6.16 -20.77 -4.25
CA SER A 133 -4.77 -20.38 -4.10
C SER A 133 -4.25 -19.69 -5.35
N TYR A 134 -4.61 -20.19 -6.54
CA TYR A 134 -4.20 -19.59 -7.81
C TYR A 134 -4.76 -18.18 -7.99
N HIS A 135 -6.02 -17.94 -7.62
CA HIS A 135 -6.62 -16.61 -7.76
C HIS A 135 -6.15 -15.62 -6.68
N ASN A 136 -5.98 -16.09 -5.44
CA ASN A 136 -5.67 -15.22 -4.31
C ASN A 136 -4.16 -14.95 -4.15
N ASN A 137 -3.30 -15.92 -4.45
CA ASN A 137 -1.83 -15.75 -4.42
C ASN A 137 -1.35 -15.05 -5.68
N ARG A 138 -1.67 -13.76 -5.82
CA ARG A 138 -1.28 -12.92 -6.95
C ARG A 138 -0.26 -11.83 -6.60
N LEU A 139 -0.11 -11.50 -5.31
CA LEU A 139 0.70 -10.37 -4.86
C LEU A 139 2.13 -10.37 -5.43
N VAL A 140 2.84 -11.50 -5.33
CA VAL A 140 4.21 -11.60 -5.84
C VAL A 140 4.26 -11.46 -7.36
N ARG A 141 3.28 -12.03 -8.09
CA ARG A 141 3.21 -11.91 -9.56
C ARG A 141 2.99 -10.47 -10.00
N ILE A 142 2.08 -9.76 -9.33
CA ILE A 142 1.81 -8.35 -9.61
C ILE A 142 3.09 -7.54 -9.36
N LEU A 143 3.74 -7.70 -8.20
CA LEU A 143 4.98 -6.97 -7.89
C LEU A 143 6.10 -7.21 -8.90
N VAL A 144 6.31 -8.47 -9.31
CA VAL A 144 7.33 -8.81 -10.31
C VAL A 144 6.96 -8.24 -11.69
N SER A 145 5.70 -8.33 -12.09
CA SER A 145 5.20 -7.74 -13.34
C SER A 145 5.40 -6.23 -13.37
N ASP A 146 5.04 -5.53 -12.29
CA ASP A 146 5.22 -4.09 -12.16
C ASP A 146 6.70 -3.69 -12.21
N ALA A 147 7.57 -4.48 -11.57
CA ALA A 147 9.01 -4.25 -11.62
C ALA A 147 9.57 -4.43 -13.04
N LEU A 148 9.17 -5.49 -13.75
CA LEU A 148 9.56 -5.72 -15.14
C LEU A 148 9.05 -4.62 -16.07
N GLN A 149 7.83 -4.14 -15.85
CA GLN A 149 7.28 -3.04 -16.63
C GLN A 149 8.12 -1.76 -16.45
N LYS A 150 8.48 -1.42 -15.20
CA LYS A 150 9.33 -0.26 -14.91
C LYS A 150 10.72 -0.38 -15.53
N LEU A 151 11.32 -1.57 -15.51
CA LEU A 151 12.59 -1.83 -16.19
C LEU A 151 12.47 -1.59 -17.70
N ASN A 152 11.42 -2.11 -18.31
CA ASN A 152 11.17 -1.89 -19.74
C ASN A 152 10.89 -0.42 -20.07
N GLU A 153 10.28 0.35 -19.17
CA GLU A 153 10.09 1.80 -19.33
C GLU A 153 11.42 2.55 -19.30
N THR A 154 12.35 2.16 -18.42
CA THR A 154 13.70 2.76 -18.36
C THR A 154 14.58 2.40 -19.56
N GLU A 155 14.37 1.23 -20.16
CA GLU A 155 15.13 0.78 -21.33
C GLU A 155 14.60 1.35 -22.66
N ARG A 156 13.41 1.95 -22.68
CA ARG A 156 12.91 2.62 -23.89
C ARG A 156 13.84 3.80 -24.17
N PRO A 157 14.62 3.79 -25.27
CA PRO A 157 15.38 4.98 -25.64
C PRO A 157 14.36 6.11 -25.82
N GLU A 158 14.63 7.28 -25.22
CA GLU A 158 13.84 8.47 -25.49
C GLU A 158 13.72 8.60 -27.01
N LYS A 159 12.50 8.47 -27.53
CA LYS A 159 12.24 8.75 -28.94
C LYS A 159 12.44 10.25 -29.10
N ILE A 160 13.67 10.65 -29.39
CA ILE A 160 13.98 11.98 -29.87
C ILE A 160 13.06 12.20 -31.07
N ASN A 161 12.10 13.11 -30.93
CA ASN A 161 11.18 13.41 -32.01
C ASN A 161 11.94 14.25 -33.03
N TYR A 162 12.63 13.57 -33.97
CA TYR A 162 13.43 14.23 -35.01
C TYR A 162 12.62 15.18 -35.90
N LYS A 163 11.28 15.13 -35.86
CA LYS A 163 10.41 16.12 -36.51
C LYS A 163 10.55 17.52 -35.89
N LEU A 164 10.82 17.62 -34.57
CA LEU A 164 11.10 18.89 -33.90
C LEU A 164 12.55 19.38 -34.11
N ILE A 165 13.47 18.45 -34.42
CA ILE A 165 14.88 18.78 -34.72
C ILE A 165 15.05 19.27 -36.17
N LYS A 166 14.11 18.96 -37.08
CA LYS A 166 14.14 19.43 -38.48
C LYS A 166 13.66 20.88 -38.64
N LYS A 167 14.26 21.83 -37.93
CA LYS A 167 14.37 23.23 -38.38
C LYS A 167 15.65 23.84 -37.84
N ARG A 168 16.80 23.42 -38.38
CA ARG A 168 17.98 24.29 -38.54
C ARG A 168 18.99 23.66 -39.52
N ARG A 169 18.88 24.17 -40.75
CA ARG A 169 19.89 24.28 -41.82
C ARG A 169 20.29 22.99 -42.57
N HIS A 170 20.06 23.07 -43.88
CA HIS A 170 20.78 22.30 -44.89
C HIS A 170 22.28 22.50 -44.70
N VAL A 171 22.98 21.43 -44.34
CA VAL A 171 24.39 21.28 -44.70
C VAL A 171 24.50 19.96 -45.44
N SER A 172 24.62 20.06 -46.75
CA SER A 172 24.99 18.94 -47.60
C SER A 172 26.35 18.42 -47.16
N LYS A 173 26.53 17.11 -47.03
CA LYS A 173 27.80 16.42 -47.26
C LYS A 173 27.66 14.90 -47.30
N LYS A 174 27.76 14.40 -48.53
CA LYS A 174 28.33 13.13 -49.03
C LYS A 174 28.18 11.87 -48.17
N ASN A 175 27.35 10.95 -48.69
CA ASN A 175 27.32 9.53 -48.34
C ASN A 175 28.70 8.88 -48.45
N LYS A 176 29.28 8.44 -47.32
CA LYS A 176 30.27 7.36 -47.29
C LYS A 176 29.55 6.07 -46.89
N LYS A 177 29.34 5.17 -47.85
CA LYS A 177 28.90 3.79 -47.60
C LYS A 177 29.91 3.11 -46.68
N LYS A 178 29.51 2.78 -45.44
CA LYS A 178 30.26 1.84 -44.59
C LYS A 178 29.78 0.42 -44.92
N THR A 179 30.65 -0.36 -45.54
CA THR A 179 30.51 -1.82 -45.68
C THR A 179 30.52 -2.47 -44.30
N ILE A 180 29.41 -3.08 -43.91
CA ILE A 180 29.34 -3.94 -42.73
C ILE A 180 29.99 -5.27 -43.11
N LYS A 181 31.21 -5.53 -42.62
CA LYS A 181 31.79 -6.88 -42.64
C LYS A 181 31.03 -7.73 -41.63
N LYS A 182 30.39 -8.82 -42.09
CA LYS A 182 29.82 -9.85 -41.23
C LYS A 182 30.96 -10.53 -40.46
N LEU A 183 30.92 -10.46 -39.13
CA LEU A 183 31.73 -11.32 -38.25
C LEU A 183 31.15 -12.75 -38.33
N LYS A 184 31.90 -13.68 -38.92
CA LYS A 184 31.70 -15.12 -38.72
C LYS A 184 32.23 -15.46 -37.33
N TRP A 185 31.38 -15.98 -36.47
CA TRP A 185 31.79 -16.67 -35.26
C TRP A 185 32.18 -18.10 -35.64
N PHE A 186 33.35 -18.53 -35.18
CA PHE A 186 33.68 -19.94 -35.00
C PHE A 186 32.84 -20.50 -33.85
#